data_AF-A0A843C3M8-F1
#
_entry.id   AF-A0A843C3M8-F1
#
_cell.length_a   1.000
_cell.length_b   1.000
_cell.length_c   1.000
_cell.angle_alpha   90.00
_cell.angle_beta   90.00
_cell.angle_gamma   90.00
#
_symmetry.space_group_name_H-M   'P 1'
#
loop_
_entity.id
_entity.type
_entity.pdbx_description
1 polymer ?
#
loop_
_entity_poly.entity_id
_entity_poly.type
_entity_poly.pdbx_seq_one_letter_code
_entity_poly.pdbx_strand_id
1 'polypeptide(L)'
;MPEQKDNDKSSASLNGDTDLEGKMIIDSTGEVIGTCKAVSIGDDGQIGLAFETEINGKAVTPSKTIPYSAISKITDVIELRVPINIKVAQSAKEILETTEEDKPIVADEPEEIAEVKEEEQAIVIEEDVKETPVKQESKEIDPLTEEANVPINIELPVEAEKLTGTTPVETTQADATEQLSKTLEEEVVLDKKKIIAKEQIASTSQRVTELMVGLEESITKLEALFKLLSEGNARTKIEAIKALTVLCKISPELGLSLIPKMMKLSDEPLQDVRLAVAQQFEVLGESNPELFKGYFLEILENTYEEPIEDIREHLIKALHDIAIHTPEICCEKLEEFIEEVIMGKRVPEVPSKILHDVTLKVVSGNFQLTRIAIRVRLKFIAKGGKLAERCAEELEDYNATLIGLTIIESFSIEEAEKLLKSSNFKKLGPIFVEVIQEMLKAYKEGSFGLLEKVVDKKIEIPTTVIEKFYEIKIIQTLQGVKNVPMDVFLENSYVTPEEAEQIIYRLVVQKRINAAITMNNGRTFITTEGLEETVGAMIEKPKPAKPKTTPKKTPTKAKPEAKKTPVKKTPKTTKPTSTAKKTSSTTKSTKTPTKSSSTKK
;
A
#
# COMPACT_ATOMS: atom_id res chain seq x y z
N MET A 1 -37.51 -9.65 -34.52
CA MET A 1 -36.99 -8.33 -34.09
C MET A 1 -36.93 -8.39 -32.57
N PRO A 2 -35.75 -8.33 -31.94
CA PRO A 2 -35.65 -8.29 -30.49
C PRO A 2 -35.93 -6.87 -29.98
N GLU A 3 -36.66 -6.76 -28.89
CA GLU A 3 -36.99 -5.50 -28.24
C GLU A 3 -35.75 -4.93 -27.51
N GLN A 4 -35.50 -3.62 -27.64
CA GLN A 4 -34.57 -2.93 -26.75
C GLN A 4 -35.14 -2.94 -25.34
N LYS A 5 -34.34 -3.38 -24.38
CA LYS A 5 -34.57 -3.10 -22.96
C LYS A 5 -33.73 -1.91 -22.56
N ASP A 6 -34.39 -0.82 -22.24
CA ASP A 6 -33.76 0.30 -21.57
C ASP A 6 -33.24 -0.13 -20.19
N ASN A 7 -32.05 0.34 -19.85
CA ASN A 7 -31.28 -0.11 -18.71
C ASN A 7 -31.01 1.11 -17.81
N ASP A 8 -32.05 1.57 -17.11
CA ASP A 8 -31.94 2.63 -16.12
C ASP A 8 -31.06 2.17 -14.95
N LYS A 9 -29.78 2.50 -15.02
CA LYS A 9 -28.89 2.45 -13.86
C LYS A 9 -29.19 3.64 -12.96
N SER A 10 -29.98 3.41 -11.92
CA SER A 10 -30.06 4.33 -10.78
C SER A 10 -28.67 4.47 -10.16
N SER A 11 -28.05 5.63 -10.35
CA SER A 11 -26.96 6.10 -9.50
C SER A 11 -27.53 6.47 -8.14
N ALA A 12 -27.02 5.86 -7.07
CA ALA A 12 -27.32 6.30 -5.72
C ALA A 12 -26.66 7.67 -5.51
N SER A 13 -27.46 8.73 -5.44
CA SER A 13 -26.98 10.09 -5.27
C SER A 13 -26.52 10.33 -3.82
N LEU A 14 -25.37 10.98 -3.68
CA LEU A 14 -24.90 11.57 -2.43
C LEU A 14 -25.76 12.81 -2.12
N ASN A 15 -26.96 12.59 -1.58
CA ASN A 15 -27.87 13.69 -1.15
C ASN A 15 -27.38 14.40 0.14
N GLY A 16 -26.07 14.61 0.28
CA GLY A 16 -25.42 15.43 1.30
C GLY A 16 -24.45 16.46 0.73
N ASP A 17 -24.17 16.43 -0.59
CA ASP A 17 -23.12 17.26 -1.22
C ASP A 17 -23.36 18.78 -1.07
N THR A 18 -24.62 19.21 -0.94
CA THR A 18 -25.00 20.62 -0.74
C THR A 18 -24.66 21.18 0.64
N ASP A 19 -24.29 20.35 1.62
CA ASP A 19 -24.10 20.78 3.01
C ASP A 19 -22.65 21.22 3.31
N LEU A 20 -21.71 21.08 2.35
CA LEU A 20 -20.33 21.57 2.47
C LEU A 20 -20.05 22.83 1.66
N GLU A 21 -20.78 23.05 0.57
CA GLU A 21 -20.65 24.26 -0.26
C GLU A 21 -21.02 25.52 0.53
N GLY A 22 -20.22 26.58 0.38
CA GLY A 22 -20.38 27.83 1.12
C GLY A 22 -19.81 27.85 2.54
N LYS A 23 -19.31 26.74 3.08
CA LYS A 23 -18.61 26.74 4.39
C LYS A 23 -17.20 27.31 4.27
N MET A 24 -16.80 28.11 5.26
CA MET A 24 -15.42 28.58 5.39
C MET A 24 -14.48 27.42 5.71
N ILE A 25 -13.30 27.41 5.12
CA ILE A 25 -12.20 26.48 5.36
C ILE A 25 -11.14 27.21 6.19
N ILE A 26 -10.78 26.61 7.32
CA ILE A 26 -9.81 27.14 8.28
C ILE A 26 -8.68 26.13 8.47
N ASP A 27 -7.44 26.59 8.43
CA ASP A 27 -6.26 25.75 8.59
C ASP A 27 -5.99 25.35 10.06
N SER A 28 -4.95 24.53 10.29
CA SER A 28 -4.59 24.13 11.66
C SER A 28 -4.07 25.27 12.57
N THR A 29 -3.74 26.44 12.01
CA THR A 29 -3.32 27.64 12.77
C THR A 29 -4.49 28.55 13.14
N GLY A 30 -5.65 28.36 12.51
CA GLY A 30 -6.83 29.20 12.66
C GLY A 30 -7.00 30.26 11.57
N GLU A 31 -6.17 30.23 10.51
CA GLU A 31 -6.28 31.15 9.38
C GLU A 31 -7.32 30.67 8.36
N VAL A 32 -8.10 31.61 7.83
CA VAL A 32 -9.14 31.33 6.82
C VAL A 32 -8.47 31.15 5.46
N ILE A 33 -8.47 29.92 4.97
CA ILE A 33 -7.90 29.58 3.65
C ILE A 33 -8.84 30.04 2.53
N GLY A 34 -10.15 29.92 2.72
CA GLY A 34 -11.16 30.27 1.71
C GLY A 34 -12.53 29.70 2.03
N THR A 35 -13.37 29.54 1.01
CA THR A 35 -14.73 28.98 1.10
C THR A 35 -14.86 27.78 0.18
N CYS A 36 -15.44 26.68 0.68
CA CYS A 36 -15.69 25.48 -0.12
C CYS A 36 -16.69 25.78 -1.25
N LYS A 37 -16.30 25.50 -2.49
CA LYS A 37 -17.04 25.85 -3.71
C LYS A 37 -17.73 24.64 -4.34
N ALA A 38 -17.10 23.47 -4.27
CA ALA A 38 -17.65 22.20 -4.72
C ALA A 38 -16.93 21.02 -4.05
N VAL A 39 -17.61 19.90 -3.91
CA VAL A 39 -16.99 18.61 -3.58
C VAL A 39 -16.79 17.83 -4.88
N SER A 40 -15.59 17.32 -5.11
CA SER A 40 -15.25 16.54 -6.30
C SER A 40 -14.70 15.17 -5.91
N ILE A 41 -14.83 14.20 -6.81
CA ILE A 41 -14.22 12.88 -6.67
C ILE A 41 -13.22 12.75 -7.82
N GLY A 42 -11.94 12.54 -7.49
CA GLY A 42 -10.88 12.34 -8.47
C GLY A 42 -11.00 11.01 -9.20
N ASP A 43 -10.25 10.85 -10.30
CA ASP A 43 -10.22 9.63 -11.11
C ASP A 43 -9.70 8.40 -10.33
N ASP A 44 -8.99 8.62 -9.22
CA ASP A 44 -8.52 7.60 -8.26
C ASP A 44 -9.55 7.26 -7.16
N GLY A 45 -10.71 7.93 -7.16
CA GLY A 45 -11.77 7.78 -6.16
C GLY A 45 -11.58 8.61 -4.89
N GLN A 46 -10.53 9.44 -4.79
CA GLN A 46 -10.37 10.33 -3.62
C GLN A 46 -11.35 11.50 -3.68
N ILE A 47 -11.99 11.78 -2.53
CA ILE A 47 -12.85 12.95 -2.38
C ILE A 47 -11.95 14.17 -2.09
N GLY A 48 -12.12 15.24 -2.87
CA GLY A 48 -11.39 16.49 -2.72
C GLY A 48 -12.34 17.70 -2.69
N LEU A 49 -12.04 18.67 -1.82
CA LEU A 49 -12.74 19.95 -1.75
C LEU A 49 -12.10 20.94 -2.73
N ALA A 50 -12.88 21.41 -3.70
CA ALA A 50 -12.54 22.60 -4.47
C ALA A 50 -12.97 23.84 -3.68
N PHE A 51 -12.10 24.84 -3.57
CA PHE A 51 -12.34 26.02 -2.76
C PHE A 51 -11.95 27.31 -3.48
N GLU A 52 -12.52 28.41 -3.04
CA GLU A 52 -12.24 29.75 -3.54
C GLU A 52 -11.63 30.60 -2.43
N THR A 53 -10.53 31.29 -2.73
CA THR A 53 -9.78 32.14 -1.81
C THR A 53 -9.64 33.55 -2.39
N GLU A 54 -9.52 34.56 -1.54
CA GLU A 54 -9.37 35.95 -1.98
C GLU A 54 -7.90 36.39 -1.90
N ILE A 55 -7.29 36.61 -3.06
CA ILE A 55 -5.90 37.04 -3.19
C ILE A 55 -5.88 38.41 -3.86
N ASN A 56 -5.33 39.42 -3.18
CA ASN A 56 -5.24 40.80 -3.66
C ASN A 56 -6.59 41.39 -4.14
N GLY A 57 -7.69 41.09 -3.44
CA GLY A 57 -9.03 41.59 -3.77
C GLY A 57 -9.71 40.87 -4.95
N LYS A 58 -9.20 39.70 -5.35
CA LYS A 58 -9.77 38.86 -6.40
C LYS A 58 -10.01 37.45 -5.88
N ALA A 59 -11.20 36.91 -6.17
CA ALA A 59 -11.50 35.49 -5.96
C ALA A 59 -10.68 34.62 -6.93
N VAL A 60 -9.99 33.61 -6.40
CA VAL A 60 -9.18 32.65 -7.14
C VAL A 60 -9.53 31.24 -6.68
N THR A 61 -9.72 30.32 -7.63
CA THR A 61 -9.93 28.89 -7.36
C THR A 61 -8.63 28.14 -7.67
N PRO A 62 -7.91 27.56 -6.68
CA PRO A 62 -6.71 26.77 -6.95
C PRO A 62 -7.02 25.50 -7.76
N SER A 63 -6.07 25.08 -8.60
CA SER A 63 -6.22 23.89 -9.45
C SER A 63 -6.10 22.56 -8.71
N LYS A 64 -5.50 22.56 -7.52
CA LYS A 64 -5.46 21.41 -6.60
C LYS A 64 -6.61 21.51 -5.59
N THR A 65 -7.32 20.40 -5.41
CA THR A 65 -8.33 20.24 -4.35
C THR A 65 -7.68 19.85 -3.02
N ILE A 66 -8.34 20.16 -1.90
CA ILE A 66 -7.91 19.71 -0.57
C ILE A 66 -8.44 18.28 -0.37
N PRO A 67 -7.59 17.26 -0.16
CA PRO A 67 -8.06 15.89 0.02
C PRO A 67 -8.85 15.77 1.33
N TYR A 68 -9.91 14.95 1.34
CA TYR A 68 -10.79 14.80 2.50
C TYR A 68 -10.05 14.29 3.76
N SER A 69 -8.92 13.60 3.58
CA SER A 69 -8.00 13.17 4.65
C SER A 69 -7.35 14.32 5.43
N ALA A 70 -7.20 15.50 4.81
CA ALA A 70 -6.67 16.69 5.47
C ALA A 70 -7.69 17.37 6.40
N ILE A 71 -8.96 16.96 6.39
CA ILE A 71 -10.01 17.54 7.23
C ILE A 71 -9.91 16.99 8.66
N SER A 72 -9.81 17.89 9.62
CA SER A 72 -9.88 17.59 11.06
C SER A 72 -11.33 17.40 11.48
N LYS A 73 -12.19 18.38 11.15
CA LYS A 73 -13.57 18.45 11.64
C LYS A 73 -14.45 19.26 10.68
N ILE A 74 -15.72 18.90 10.60
CA ILE A 74 -16.74 19.63 9.84
C ILE A 74 -17.82 20.10 10.82
N THR A 75 -18.04 21.41 10.89
CA THR A 75 -19.08 22.06 11.69
C THR A 75 -19.75 23.16 10.84
N ASP A 76 -19.98 24.35 11.37
CA ASP A 76 -20.29 25.55 10.56
C ASP A 76 -19.10 25.96 9.68
N VAL A 77 -17.88 25.57 10.09
CA VAL A 77 -16.62 25.71 9.35
C VAL A 77 -15.95 24.34 9.15
N ILE A 78 -15.09 24.24 8.15
CA ILE A 78 -14.26 23.06 7.83
C ILE A 78 -12.86 23.32 8.40
N GLU A 79 -12.48 22.61 9.45
CA GLU A 79 -11.17 22.71 10.10
C GLU A 79 -10.20 21.70 9.48
N LEU A 80 -8.98 22.11 9.12
CA LEU A 80 -7.95 21.22 8.57
C LEU A 80 -6.93 20.77 9.63
N ARG A 81 -6.28 19.63 9.38
CA ARG A 81 -5.23 19.03 10.24
C ARG A 81 -3.84 19.62 10.02
N VAL A 82 -3.64 20.27 8.88
CA VAL A 82 -2.35 20.80 8.41
C VAL A 82 -2.48 22.26 8.00
N PRO A 83 -1.41 23.06 8.09
CA PRO A 83 -1.40 24.40 7.53
C PRO A 83 -1.29 24.33 6.01
N ILE A 84 -1.99 25.22 5.28
CA ILE A 84 -1.93 25.29 3.82
C ILE A 84 -1.31 26.62 3.39
N ASN A 85 -0.08 26.57 2.90
CA ASN A 85 0.60 27.72 2.31
C ASN A 85 0.22 27.86 0.83
N ILE A 86 -0.64 28.84 0.51
CA ILE A 86 -1.00 29.18 -0.87
C ILE A 86 0.04 30.16 -1.44
N LYS A 87 0.93 29.68 -2.32
CA LYS A 87 1.87 30.54 -3.04
C LYS A 87 1.32 30.92 -4.42
N VAL A 88 1.19 32.22 -4.67
CA VAL A 88 0.94 32.76 -6.01
C VAL A 88 2.22 32.63 -6.83
N ALA A 89 2.20 31.84 -7.91
CA ALA A 89 3.29 31.89 -8.87
C ALA A 89 3.16 33.18 -9.68
N GLN A 90 4.15 34.08 -9.56
CA GLN A 90 4.26 35.21 -10.50
C GLN A 90 4.49 34.64 -11.90
N SER A 91 3.67 35.06 -12.88
CA SER A 91 3.81 34.55 -14.24
C SER A 91 5.10 35.06 -14.88
N ALA A 92 5.70 34.26 -15.77
CA ALA A 92 7.03 34.52 -16.34
C ALA A 92 7.12 35.77 -17.25
N LYS A 93 6.07 36.59 -17.33
CA LYS A 93 6.02 37.84 -18.12
C LYS A 93 6.67 39.04 -17.44
N GLU A 94 6.82 39.03 -16.11
CA GLU A 94 7.30 40.20 -15.35
C GLU A 94 8.84 40.31 -15.25
N ILE A 95 9.59 39.38 -15.87
CA ILE A 95 11.07 39.29 -15.77
C ILE A 95 11.78 39.75 -17.08
N LEU A 96 11.04 40.11 -18.14
CA LEU A 96 11.60 40.36 -19.48
C LEU A 96 11.54 41.80 -20.01
N GLU A 97 11.10 42.78 -19.22
CA GLU A 97 11.16 44.20 -19.57
C GLU A 97 12.27 44.94 -18.80
N THR A 98 13.53 44.81 -19.24
CA THR A 98 14.61 45.81 -18.98
C THR A 98 15.90 45.55 -19.80
N THR A 99 15.82 45.59 -21.14
CA THR A 99 16.95 46.04 -22.00
C THR A 99 16.48 46.28 -23.44
N GLU A 100 16.37 47.54 -23.83
CA GLU A 100 16.50 47.96 -25.24
C GLU A 100 17.79 48.77 -25.38
N GLU A 101 18.59 48.51 -26.42
CA GLU A 101 19.00 49.55 -27.39
C GLU A 101 19.69 48.95 -28.64
N ASP A 102 19.35 49.52 -29.81
CA ASP A 102 19.98 49.50 -31.14
C ASP A 102 20.09 48.22 -32.04
N LYS A 103 19.06 48.03 -32.91
CA LYS A 103 19.05 48.27 -34.40
C LYS A 103 19.99 47.51 -35.39
N PRO A 104 19.65 47.41 -36.71
CA PRO A 104 18.49 46.70 -37.32
C PRO A 104 18.88 45.91 -38.62
N ILE A 105 17.95 45.22 -39.30
CA ILE A 105 17.88 45.04 -40.79
C ILE A 105 16.57 44.34 -41.21
N VAL A 106 16.09 44.60 -42.44
CA VAL A 106 14.78 44.27 -43.05
C VAL A 106 15.01 43.23 -44.18
N ALA A 107 14.12 42.29 -44.57
CA ALA A 107 12.65 42.16 -44.52
C ALA A 107 12.19 40.73 -44.03
N ASP A 108 10.95 40.22 -44.16
CA ASP A 108 9.72 40.63 -44.89
C ASP A 108 8.42 40.01 -44.27
N GLU A 109 7.25 40.31 -44.82
CA GLU A 109 5.88 39.85 -44.43
C GLU A 109 5.16 39.06 -45.57
N PRO A 110 3.86 38.60 -45.51
CA PRO A 110 2.83 38.68 -44.44
C PRO A 110 1.98 37.38 -44.14
N GLU A 111 1.17 37.46 -43.05
CA GLU A 111 -0.20 36.90 -42.80
C GLU A 111 -0.45 35.35 -42.81
N GLU A 112 -1.41 34.73 -42.08
CA GLU A 112 -2.68 35.15 -41.44
C GLU A 112 -2.97 34.54 -40.02
N ILE A 113 -3.62 35.35 -39.15
CA ILE A 113 -4.80 35.10 -38.28
C ILE A 113 -4.82 33.98 -37.19
N ALA A 114 -4.62 34.44 -35.94
CA ALA A 114 -5.42 34.27 -34.70
C ALA A 114 -6.07 32.93 -34.25
N GLU A 115 -5.78 32.56 -32.99
CA GLU A 115 -6.78 32.05 -32.03
C GLU A 115 -6.44 32.54 -30.61
N VAL A 116 -7.44 32.95 -29.82
CA VAL A 116 -7.27 33.49 -28.45
C VAL A 116 -7.54 32.38 -27.42
N LYS A 117 -6.64 32.21 -26.45
CA LYS A 117 -6.85 31.37 -25.26
C LYS A 117 -6.60 32.17 -23.99
N GLU A 118 -7.43 31.94 -22.99
CA GLU A 118 -7.31 32.55 -21.66
C GLU A 118 -6.07 31.98 -20.93
N GLU A 119 -5.26 32.85 -20.33
CA GLU A 119 -4.06 32.45 -19.56
C GLU A 119 -4.47 32.06 -18.13
N GLU A 120 -4.51 30.75 -17.83
CA GLU A 120 -4.68 30.24 -16.46
C GLU A 120 -3.44 30.51 -15.60
N GLN A 121 -3.63 31.04 -14.38
CA GLN A 121 -2.55 31.22 -13.40
C GLN A 121 -2.40 29.94 -12.56
N ALA A 122 -1.24 29.28 -12.66
CA ALA A 122 -0.94 28.10 -11.86
C ALA A 122 -0.59 28.47 -10.41
N ILE A 123 -1.29 27.89 -9.44
CA ILE A 123 -0.99 28.01 -8.01
C ILE A 123 -0.39 26.70 -7.50
N VAL A 124 0.66 26.79 -6.70
CA VAL A 124 1.33 25.63 -6.10
C VAL A 124 1.02 25.58 -4.60
N ILE A 125 0.43 24.46 -4.17
CA ILE A 125 0.31 24.09 -2.75
C ILE A 125 1.51 23.22 -2.39
N GLU A 126 2.22 23.60 -1.32
CA GLU A 126 3.30 22.84 -0.67
C GLU A 126 2.83 22.40 0.73
N GLU A 127 3.04 21.12 1.07
CA GLU A 127 2.80 20.58 2.42
C GLU A 127 4.12 20.58 3.21
N ASP A 128 4.15 21.28 4.35
CA ASP A 128 5.37 21.48 5.15
C ASP A 128 5.43 20.43 6.29
N VAL A 129 5.86 19.21 5.98
CA VAL A 129 6.02 18.13 6.97
C VAL A 129 7.37 18.25 7.69
N LYS A 130 7.36 18.78 8.92
CA LYS A 130 8.53 18.80 9.82
C LYS A 130 8.39 17.81 10.95
N GLU A 131 9.01 16.64 10.79
CA GLU A 131 9.25 15.73 11.91
C GLU A 131 10.18 16.38 12.95
N THR A 132 9.80 16.27 14.22
CA THR A 132 10.59 16.82 15.34
C THR A 132 11.22 15.65 16.11
N PRO A 133 12.56 15.59 16.26
CA PRO A 133 13.20 14.45 16.91
C PRO A 133 13.00 14.48 18.43
N VAL A 134 12.41 13.42 18.98
CA VAL A 134 12.26 13.24 20.43
C VAL A 134 13.59 12.83 21.06
N LYS A 135 14.07 13.66 21.99
CA LYS A 135 15.28 13.40 22.78
C LYS A 135 14.90 12.56 24.01
N GLN A 136 15.51 11.38 24.19
CA GLN A 136 15.43 10.62 25.44
C GLN A 136 16.80 10.60 26.14
N GLU A 137 16.81 10.94 27.43
CA GLU A 137 17.98 10.85 28.30
C GLU A 137 17.77 9.81 29.40
N SER A 138 18.77 8.92 29.53
CA SER A 138 19.18 8.23 30.77
C SER A 138 18.28 7.06 31.26
N LYS A 139 18.79 6.00 31.90
CA LYS A 139 20.00 5.86 32.74
C LYS A 139 20.63 4.45 32.72
N GLU A 140 21.98 4.42 32.77
CA GLU A 140 22.80 3.73 33.80
C GLU A 140 22.62 2.22 34.06
N ILE A 141 23.60 1.40 33.64
CA ILE A 141 24.28 0.33 34.42
C ILE A 141 25.65 0.06 33.76
N ASP A 142 26.68 -0.05 34.60
CA ASP A 142 28.05 -0.53 34.34
C ASP A 142 28.43 -1.38 35.60
N PRO A 143 29.49 -2.23 35.67
CA PRO A 143 30.78 -2.05 34.99
C PRO A 143 31.54 -3.34 34.52
N LEU A 144 32.76 -3.09 33.99
CA LEU A 144 33.89 -4.01 33.71
C LEU A 144 33.78 -4.80 32.39
N THR A 145 34.77 -4.76 31.48
CA THR A 145 36.22 -4.94 31.75
C THR A 145 37.11 -4.13 30.77
N GLU A 146 38.42 -4.05 31.09
CA GLU A 146 39.48 -3.28 30.41
C GLU A 146 39.75 -3.69 28.94
N GLU A 147 40.15 -2.73 28.07
CA GLU A 147 41.46 -2.75 27.39
C GLU A 147 41.82 -1.47 26.58
N ALA A 148 43.13 -1.14 26.58
CA ALA A 148 43.94 -0.39 25.60
C ALA A 148 43.54 1.02 25.06
N ASN A 149 44.26 2.04 25.55
CA ASN A 149 44.46 3.37 24.93
C ASN A 149 45.16 3.31 23.54
N VAL A 150 44.70 4.14 22.56
CA VAL A 150 45.53 5.14 21.82
C VAL A 150 44.62 6.23 21.22
N PRO A 151 44.82 7.53 21.52
CA PRO A 151 44.29 8.64 20.73
C PRO A 151 45.35 9.30 19.83
N ILE A 152 44.98 9.67 18.60
CA ILE A 152 45.81 10.45 17.67
C ILE A 152 45.42 11.94 17.80
N ASN A 153 46.43 12.80 17.96
CA ASN A 153 46.27 14.25 18.14
C ASN A 153 46.24 14.97 16.78
N ILE A 154 45.31 15.91 16.58
CA ILE A 154 45.30 16.85 15.46
C ILE A 154 45.01 18.25 16.01
N GLU A 155 46.02 19.13 15.96
CA GLU A 155 45.91 20.52 16.36
C GLU A 155 45.58 21.42 15.16
N LEU A 156 44.73 22.42 15.37
CA LEU A 156 44.53 23.58 14.50
C LEU A 156 44.68 24.84 15.37
N PRO A 157 45.56 25.79 15.03
CA PRO A 157 45.68 27.04 15.78
C PRO A 157 44.68 28.09 15.29
N VAL A 158 43.98 28.70 16.24
CA VAL A 158 43.29 29.99 16.07
C VAL A 158 43.96 30.97 17.03
N GLU A 159 44.45 32.09 16.51
CA GLU A 159 44.84 33.23 17.34
C GLU A 159 44.05 34.47 16.95
N ALA A 160 43.60 35.19 17.97
CA ALA A 160 42.93 36.47 17.85
C ALA A 160 43.41 37.36 19.00
N GLU A 161 43.93 38.54 18.69
CA GLU A 161 44.13 39.62 19.68
C GLU A 161 43.54 40.95 19.20
N LYS A 162 43.34 41.85 20.15
CA LYS A 162 42.28 42.86 20.10
C LYS A 162 42.68 44.13 20.86
N LEU A 163 42.04 45.24 20.48
CA LEU A 163 41.74 46.45 21.29
C LEU A 163 42.78 47.59 21.45
N THR A 164 42.33 48.77 20.97
CA THR A 164 42.39 50.12 21.62
C THR A 164 43.73 50.83 21.81
N GLY A 165 43.83 52.17 21.68
CA GLY A 165 42.81 53.18 21.33
C GLY A 165 43.29 54.62 21.60
N THR A 166 42.36 55.57 21.50
CA THR A 166 42.44 57.05 21.75
C THR A 166 43.04 57.98 20.68
N THR A 167 42.38 59.13 20.52
CA THR A 167 42.72 60.29 19.67
C THR A 167 43.28 61.43 20.52
N PRO A 168 43.91 62.45 19.91
CA PRO A 168 43.17 63.72 19.72
C PRO A 168 43.43 64.43 18.38
N VAL A 169 42.72 65.56 18.20
CA VAL A 169 42.64 66.40 16.99
C VAL A 169 43.79 67.41 16.92
N GLU A 170 44.38 67.62 15.73
CA GLU A 170 44.86 68.94 15.31
C GLU A 170 44.82 69.12 13.78
N THR A 171 44.78 70.36 13.31
CA THR A 171 44.54 70.75 11.90
C THR A 171 45.76 71.40 11.26
N THR A 172 46.15 70.98 10.05
CA THR A 172 46.88 71.86 9.11
C THR A 172 46.65 71.50 7.64
N GLN A 173 46.86 72.53 6.82
CA GLN A 173 46.63 72.64 5.38
C GLN A 173 47.27 71.55 4.50
N ALA A 174 46.46 71.10 3.54
CA ALA A 174 46.78 70.79 2.14
C ALA A 174 48.23 70.44 1.73
N ASP A 175 48.38 69.23 1.18
CA ASP A 175 49.19 69.06 -0.04
C ASP A 175 48.40 68.26 -1.10
N ALA A 176 48.39 68.76 -2.34
CA ALA A 176 47.57 68.19 -3.43
C ALA A 176 48.17 66.90 -4.02
N THR A 177 49.38 66.54 -3.58
CA THR A 177 50.14 65.40 -4.07
C THR A 177 49.66 64.06 -3.49
N GLU A 178 49.06 64.06 -2.28
CA GLU A 178 48.69 62.84 -1.55
C GLU A 178 47.38 62.19 -2.06
N GLN A 179 46.46 62.99 -2.64
CA GLN A 179 45.21 62.46 -3.21
C GLN A 179 45.45 61.68 -4.50
N LEU A 180 46.42 62.09 -5.33
CA LEU A 180 46.79 61.37 -6.56
C LEU A 180 47.42 60.01 -6.25
N SER A 181 48.28 59.91 -5.23
CA SER A 181 48.83 58.61 -4.79
C SER A 181 47.75 57.67 -4.27
N LYS A 182 46.77 58.17 -3.51
CA LYS A 182 45.68 57.34 -2.97
C LYS A 182 44.75 56.80 -4.06
N THR A 183 44.41 57.61 -5.06
CA THR A 183 43.57 57.16 -6.19
C THR A 183 44.32 56.13 -7.05
N LEU A 184 45.62 56.30 -7.29
CA LEU A 184 46.46 55.31 -7.98
C LEU A 184 46.64 54.02 -7.17
N GLU A 185 46.76 54.08 -5.84
CA GLU A 185 46.82 52.90 -4.99
C GLU A 185 45.48 52.14 -4.97
N GLU A 186 44.34 52.83 -4.94
CA GLU A 186 43.02 52.18 -5.04
C GLU A 186 42.79 51.54 -6.42
N GLU A 187 43.21 52.18 -7.52
CA GLU A 187 43.13 51.59 -8.86
C GLU A 187 44.01 50.32 -8.98
N VAL A 188 45.26 50.38 -8.48
CA VAL A 188 46.19 49.25 -8.45
C VAL A 188 45.70 48.13 -7.52
N VAL A 189 45.02 48.43 -6.42
CA VAL A 189 44.38 47.43 -5.54
C VAL A 189 43.15 46.81 -6.20
N LEU A 190 42.37 47.58 -6.97
CA LEU A 190 41.22 47.07 -7.71
C LEU A 190 41.67 46.10 -8.82
N ASP A 191 42.72 46.45 -9.57
CA ASP A 191 43.26 45.57 -10.60
C ASP A 191 43.99 44.35 -10.03
N LYS A 192 44.71 44.47 -8.90
CA LYS A 192 45.22 43.29 -8.18
C LYS A 192 44.10 42.36 -7.71
N LYS A 193 42.98 42.90 -7.21
CA LYS A 193 41.79 42.08 -6.87
C LYS A 193 41.17 41.42 -8.11
N LYS A 194 41.08 42.11 -9.25
CA LYS A 194 40.62 41.51 -10.53
C LYS A 194 41.58 40.41 -11.03
N ILE A 195 42.90 40.57 -10.86
CA ILE A 195 43.89 39.57 -11.25
C ILE A 195 43.77 38.33 -10.36
N ILE A 196 43.72 38.50 -9.03
CA ILE A 196 43.53 37.38 -8.08
C ILE A 196 42.19 36.67 -8.34
N ALA A 197 41.11 37.42 -8.61
CA ALA A 197 39.83 36.82 -8.98
C ALA A 197 39.90 36.03 -10.31
N LYS A 198 40.57 36.58 -11.34
CA LYS A 198 40.79 35.85 -12.61
C LYS A 198 41.64 34.58 -12.43
N GLU A 199 42.64 34.63 -11.56
CA GLU A 199 43.52 33.49 -11.27
C GLU A 199 42.79 32.40 -10.46
N GLN A 200 41.95 32.79 -9.49
CA GLN A 200 41.04 31.87 -8.78
C GLN A 200 39.99 31.27 -9.73
N ILE A 201 39.42 32.06 -10.64
CA ILE A 201 38.48 31.58 -11.67
C ILE A 201 39.17 30.61 -12.64
N ALA A 202 40.41 30.89 -13.06
CA ALA A 202 41.19 30.00 -13.92
C ALA A 202 41.53 28.68 -13.21
N SER A 203 41.98 28.72 -11.95
CA SER A 203 42.24 27.54 -11.13
C SER A 203 40.98 26.70 -10.87
N THR A 204 39.84 27.35 -10.62
CA THR A 204 38.55 26.68 -10.46
C THR A 204 38.09 26.03 -11.77
N SER A 205 38.24 26.73 -12.90
CA SER A 205 37.91 26.22 -14.23
C SER A 205 38.78 25.00 -14.62
N GLN A 206 40.07 25.03 -14.31
CA GLN A 206 40.95 23.88 -14.53
C GLN A 206 40.53 22.68 -13.68
N ARG A 207 40.23 22.90 -12.39
CA ARG A 207 39.77 21.82 -11.49
C ARG A 207 38.41 21.24 -11.90
N VAL A 208 37.49 22.07 -12.41
CA VAL A 208 36.22 21.60 -12.99
C VAL A 208 36.49 20.76 -14.24
N THR A 209 37.41 21.19 -15.12
CA THR A 209 37.80 20.43 -16.31
C THR A 209 38.38 19.05 -15.96
N GLU A 210 39.30 19.00 -14.98
CA GLU A 210 39.89 17.75 -14.49
C GLU A 210 38.83 16.80 -13.88
N LEU A 211 37.85 17.33 -13.14
CA LEU A 211 36.71 16.57 -12.62
C LEU A 211 35.79 16.04 -13.73
N MET A 212 35.53 16.83 -14.78
CA MET A 212 34.74 16.38 -15.93
C MET A 212 35.41 15.24 -16.70
N VAL A 213 36.71 15.34 -16.95
CA VAL A 213 37.47 14.25 -17.61
C VAL A 213 37.45 12.96 -16.77
N GLY A 214 37.59 13.07 -15.44
CA GLY A 214 37.47 11.93 -14.53
C GLY A 214 36.07 11.31 -14.50
N LEU A 215 35.02 12.13 -14.66
CA LEU A 215 33.64 11.68 -14.77
C LEU A 215 33.39 10.96 -16.10
N GLU A 216 33.85 11.50 -17.23
CA GLU A 216 33.76 10.87 -18.56
C GLU A 216 34.46 9.50 -18.60
N GLU A 217 35.66 9.39 -18.01
CA GLU A 217 36.38 8.12 -17.91
C GLU A 217 35.60 7.10 -17.05
N SER A 218 34.94 7.57 -15.99
CA SER A 218 34.13 6.73 -15.10
C SER A 218 32.84 6.24 -15.77
N ILE A 219 32.16 7.10 -16.53
CA ILE A 219 31.00 6.75 -17.36
C ILE A 219 31.42 5.70 -18.41
N THR A 220 32.53 5.92 -19.10
CA THR A 220 33.05 4.98 -20.13
C THR A 220 33.33 3.59 -19.53
N LYS A 221 33.90 3.52 -18.32
CA LYS A 221 34.11 2.25 -17.60
C LYS A 221 32.78 1.57 -17.21
N LEU A 222 31.78 2.35 -16.81
CA LEU A 222 30.46 1.85 -16.43
C LEU A 222 29.70 1.28 -17.64
N GLU A 223 29.73 1.99 -18.77
CA GLU A 223 29.18 1.50 -20.05
C GLU A 223 29.85 0.20 -20.51
N ALA A 224 31.19 0.10 -20.35
CA ALA A 224 31.92 -1.13 -20.65
C ALA A 224 31.46 -2.31 -19.78
N LEU A 225 31.21 -2.11 -18.48
CA LEU A 225 30.63 -3.14 -17.61
C LEU A 225 29.21 -3.54 -18.07
N PHE A 226 28.35 -2.57 -18.39
CA PHE A 226 27.00 -2.85 -18.91
C PHE A 226 26.98 -3.55 -20.28
N LYS A 227 28.04 -3.39 -21.07
CA LYS A 227 28.26 -4.08 -22.34
C LYS A 227 28.69 -5.53 -22.13
N LEU A 228 29.54 -5.81 -21.14
CA LEU A 228 29.93 -7.18 -20.76
C LEU A 228 28.74 -8.03 -20.32
N LEU A 229 27.68 -7.44 -19.76
CA LEU A 229 26.43 -8.17 -19.47
C LEU A 229 25.76 -8.76 -20.71
N SER A 230 25.89 -8.12 -21.88
CA SER A 230 25.25 -8.57 -23.12
C SER A 230 26.20 -9.32 -24.05
N GLU A 231 27.45 -8.90 -24.16
CA GLU A 231 28.44 -9.42 -25.12
C GLU A 231 29.51 -10.32 -24.47
N GLY A 232 29.60 -10.35 -23.14
CA GLY A 232 30.59 -11.12 -22.41
C GLY A 232 30.34 -12.62 -22.44
N ASN A 233 31.42 -13.39 -22.25
CA ASN A 233 31.30 -14.80 -21.85
C ASN A 233 30.75 -14.91 -20.41
N ALA A 234 30.31 -16.10 -20.01
CA ALA A 234 29.70 -16.35 -18.70
C ALA A 234 30.53 -15.79 -17.51
N ARG A 235 31.85 -16.01 -17.50
CA ARG A 235 32.72 -15.49 -16.45
C ARG A 235 32.71 -13.97 -16.41
N THR A 236 32.87 -13.31 -17.55
CA THR A 236 32.83 -11.84 -17.63
C THR A 236 31.44 -11.27 -17.32
N LYS A 237 30.35 -11.97 -17.65
CA LYS A 237 28.98 -11.61 -17.22
C LYS A 237 28.90 -11.65 -15.69
N ILE A 238 29.30 -12.75 -15.05
CA ILE A 238 29.29 -12.94 -13.59
C ILE A 238 30.12 -11.88 -12.86
N GLU A 239 31.35 -11.61 -13.35
CA GLU A 239 32.23 -10.58 -12.80
C GLU A 239 31.61 -9.17 -12.95
N ALA A 240 30.98 -8.87 -14.09
CA ALA A 240 30.29 -7.59 -14.32
C ALA A 240 29.01 -7.43 -13.47
N ILE A 241 28.18 -8.46 -13.31
CA ILE A 241 26.98 -8.42 -12.43
C ILE A 241 27.42 -8.07 -11.00
N LYS A 242 28.44 -8.76 -10.47
CA LYS A 242 28.96 -8.53 -9.12
C LYS A 242 29.53 -7.13 -8.95
N ALA A 243 30.32 -6.64 -9.92
CA ALA A 243 30.87 -5.29 -9.89
C ALA A 243 29.77 -4.21 -9.90
N LEU A 244 28.78 -4.35 -10.80
CA LEU A 244 27.66 -3.41 -10.89
C LEU A 244 26.77 -3.45 -9.64
N THR A 245 26.55 -4.63 -9.05
CA THR A 245 25.79 -4.77 -7.79
C THR A 245 26.49 -4.08 -6.62
N VAL A 246 27.82 -4.16 -6.52
CA VAL A 246 28.59 -3.41 -5.52
C VAL A 246 28.47 -1.90 -5.73
N LEU A 247 28.47 -1.44 -6.99
CA LEU A 247 28.23 -0.03 -7.31
C LEU A 247 26.80 0.42 -6.98
N CYS A 248 25.79 -0.43 -7.18
CA CYS A 248 24.40 -0.15 -6.79
C CYS A 248 24.23 0.09 -5.28
N LYS A 249 25.07 -0.52 -4.43
CA LYS A 249 25.08 -0.22 -2.98
C LYS A 249 25.59 1.19 -2.64
N ILE A 250 26.26 1.86 -3.58
CA ILE A 250 26.83 3.21 -3.41
C ILE A 250 25.96 4.24 -4.14
N SER A 251 25.39 3.89 -5.29
CA SER A 251 24.41 4.68 -6.06
C SER A 251 23.25 3.76 -6.49
N PRO A 252 22.16 3.70 -5.71
CA PRO A 252 21.01 2.84 -6.00
C PRO A 252 20.36 3.11 -7.37
N GLU A 253 20.47 4.34 -7.89
CA GLU A 253 19.95 4.77 -9.18
C GLU A 253 20.48 3.91 -10.33
N LEU A 254 21.71 3.40 -10.20
CA LEU A 254 22.31 2.45 -11.14
C LEU A 254 21.49 1.16 -11.26
N GLY A 255 20.81 0.77 -10.17
CA GLY A 255 19.92 -0.37 -10.08
C GLY A 255 18.78 -0.32 -11.12
N LEU A 256 18.25 0.87 -11.41
CA LEU A 256 17.20 1.08 -12.40
C LEU A 256 17.62 0.64 -13.81
N SER A 257 18.92 0.71 -14.13
CA SER A 257 19.50 0.20 -15.39
C SER A 257 20.00 -1.26 -15.28
N LEU A 258 20.33 -1.72 -14.07
CA LEU A 258 20.86 -3.05 -13.82
C LEU A 258 19.78 -4.12 -13.72
N ILE A 259 18.71 -3.91 -12.94
CA ILE A 259 17.63 -4.89 -12.73
C ILE A 259 17.03 -5.37 -14.06
N PRO A 260 16.68 -4.50 -15.05
CA PRO A 260 16.11 -4.96 -16.33
C PRO A 260 17.09 -5.79 -17.18
N LYS A 261 18.40 -5.64 -16.96
CA LYS A 261 19.44 -6.47 -17.61
C LYS A 261 19.64 -7.78 -16.86
N MET A 262 19.59 -7.76 -15.53
CA MET A 262 19.65 -8.96 -14.69
C MET A 262 18.44 -9.86 -14.94
N MET A 263 17.21 -9.32 -15.07
CA MET A 263 16.02 -10.09 -15.43
C MET A 263 16.22 -10.90 -16.71
N LYS A 264 16.76 -10.29 -17.77
CA LYS A 264 17.10 -10.99 -19.03
C LYS A 264 18.20 -12.05 -18.88
N LEU A 265 19.07 -11.91 -17.89
CA LEU A 265 20.11 -12.89 -17.57
C LEU A 265 19.61 -14.00 -16.65
N SER A 266 18.44 -13.84 -16.00
CA SER A 266 17.70 -14.93 -15.35
C SER A 266 17.19 -15.97 -16.35
N ASP A 267 17.11 -15.65 -17.65
CA ASP A 267 16.74 -16.61 -18.71
C ASP A 267 17.96 -17.26 -19.38
N GLU A 268 19.19 -16.95 -18.94
CA GLU A 268 20.41 -17.44 -19.58
C GLU A 268 20.50 -18.98 -19.47
N PRO A 269 20.85 -19.71 -20.55
CA PRO A 269 20.97 -21.17 -20.52
C PRO A 269 22.08 -21.66 -19.58
N LEU A 270 23.05 -20.82 -19.24
CA LEU A 270 24.17 -21.15 -18.36
C LEU A 270 23.80 -20.91 -16.89
N GLN A 271 23.64 -22.01 -16.15
CA GLN A 271 23.33 -22.06 -14.72
C GLN A 271 24.17 -21.09 -13.89
N ASP A 272 25.50 -21.02 -14.10
CA ASP A 272 26.39 -20.16 -13.32
C ASP A 272 26.05 -18.66 -13.43
N VAL A 273 25.50 -18.23 -14.58
CA VAL A 273 25.07 -16.84 -14.79
C VAL A 273 23.75 -16.58 -14.05
N ARG A 274 22.77 -17.48 -14.18
CA ARG A 274 21.49 -17.39 -13.44
C ARG A 274 21.69 -17.41 -11.93
N LEU A 275 22.58 -18.28 -11.44
CA LEU A 275 22.94 -18.36 -10.02
C LEU A 275 23.58 -17.05 -9.54
N ALA A 276 24.48 -16.45 -10.33
CA ALA A 276 25.06 -15.15 -9.99
C ALA A 276 24.01 -14.02 -9.99
N VAL A 277 23.04 -14.05 -10.92
CA VAL A 277 21.90 -13.12 -10.92
C VAL A 277 21.07 -13.28 -9.65
N ALA A 278 20.63 -14.49 -9.31
CA ALA A 278 19.82 -14.74 -8.12
C ALA A 278 20.54 -14.35 -6.81
N GLN A 279 21.84 -14.66 -6.71
CA GLN A 279 22.68 -14.21 -5.59
C GLN A 279 22.78 -12.68 -5.48
N GLN A 280 22.83 -11.97 -6.60
CA GLN A 280 22.87 -10.51 -6.56
C GLN A 280 21.47 -9.89 -6.37
N PHE A 281 20.39 -10.58 -6.74
CA PHE A 281 19.03 -10.21 -6.33
C PHE A 281 18.82 -10.37 -4.82
N GLU A 282 19.33 -11.42 -4.16
CA GLU A 282 19.31 -11.55 -2.69
C GLU A 282 19.99 -10.32 -2.05
N VAL A 283 21.21 -10.02 -2.49
CA VAL A 283 22.01 -8.89 -2.02
C VAL A 283 21.34 -7.52 -2.24
N LEU A 284 20.61 -7.33 -3.33
CA LEU A 284 19.89 -6.09 -3.61
C LEU A 284 18.51 -6.05 -2.92
N GLY A 285 17.83 -7.18 -2.74
CA GLY A 285 16.55 -7.25 -2.03
C GLY A 285 16.70 -6.92 -0.55
N GLU A 286 17.78 -7.37 0.08
CA GLU A 286 18.16 -7.00 1.45
C GLU A 286 18.49 -5.50 1.59
N SER A 287 19.25 -4.94 0.63
CA SER A 287 19.86 -3.61 0.81
C SER A 287 19.14 -2.46 0.12
N ASN A 288 18.36 -2.72 -0.93
CA ASN A 288 17.74 -1.73 -1.82
C ASN A 288 16.41 -2.27 -2.42
N PRO A 289 15.42 -2.68 -1.58
CA PRO A 289 14.18 -3.34 -2.03
C PRO A 289 13.36 -2.51 -3.03
N GLU A 290 13.40 -1.18 -2.95
CA GLU A 290 12.69 -0.26 -3.85
C GLU A 290 13.03 -0.47 -5.34
N LEU A 291 14.22 -0.98 -5.66
CA LEU A 291 14.65 -1.25 -7.03
C LEU A 291 13.82 -2.34 -7.73
N PHE A 292 13.08 -3.13 -6.96
CA PHE A 292 12.23 -4.22 -7.46
C PHE A 292 10.77 -3.79 -7.70
N LYS A 293 10.45 -2.50 -7.53
CA LYS A 293 9.14 -1.96 -7.88
C LYS A 293 8.83 -2.21 -9.36
N GLY A 294 7.75 -2.95 -9.62
CA GLY A 294 7.35 -3.41 -10.95
C GLY A 294 7.94 -4.77 -11.38
N TYR A 295 8.95 -5.30 -10.68
CA TYR A 295 9.61 -6.58 -11.00
C TYR A 295 9.26 -7.73 -10.04
N PHE A 296 8.72 -7.44 -8.84
CA PHE A 296 8.45 -8.46 -7.82
C PHE A 296 7.65 -9.68 -8.33
N LEU A 297 6.54 -9.46 -9.05
CA LEU A 297 5.71 -10.56 -9.57
C LEU A 297 6.39 -11.35 -10.71
N GLU A 298 7.24 -10.70 -11.51
CA GLU A 298 8.03 -11.34 -12.58
C GLU A 298 9.12 -12.23 -11.97
N ILE A 299 9.80 -11.77 -10.91
CA ILE A 299 10.78 -12.57 -10.17
C ILE A 299 10.09 -13.74 -9.46
N LEU A 300 8.90 -13.53 -8.88
CA LEU A 300 8.12 -14.60 -8.24
C LEU A 300 7.65 -15.65 -9.26
N GLU A 301 7.27 -15.25 -10.47
CA GLU A 301 6.96 -16.14 -11.59
C GLU A 301 8.18 -16.99 -11.99
N ASN A 302 9.32 -16.34 -12.24
CA ASN A 302 10.59 -17.00 -12.55
C ASN A 302 11.03 -17.95 -11.41
N THR A 303 10.70 -17.65 -10.16
CA THR A 303 10.99 -18.50 -9.00
C THR A 303 10.17 -19.79 -8.99
N TYR A 304 8.93 -19.79 -9.49
CA TYR A 304 8.18 -21.04 -9.65
C TYR A 304 8.73 -21.90 -10.78
N GLU A 305 9.21 -21.28 -11.86
CA GLU A 305 9.66 -21.98 -13.07
C GLU A 305 11.11 -22.45 -13.01
N GLU A 306 12.00 -21.78 -12.25
CA GLU A 306 13.42 -22.17 -12.15
C GLU A 306 13.57 -23.62 -11.67
N PRO A 307 14.10 -24.54 -12.49
CA PRO A 307 14.21 -25.95 -12.13
C PRO A 307 15.27 -26.24 -11.05
N ILE A 308 16.26 -25.36 -10.87
CA ILE A 308 17.41 -25.59 -9.99
C ILE A 308 17.13 -25.04 -8.58
N GLU A 309 17.12 -25.94 -7.59
CA GLU A 309 16.78 -25.63 -6.19
C GLU A 309 17.67 -24.53 -5.61
N ASP A 310 18.99 -24.62 -5.76
CA ASP A 310 19.95 -23.62 -5.26
C ASP A 310 19.65 -22.19 -5.78
N ILE A 311 19.32 -22.05 -7.07
CA ILE A 311 18.96 -20.75 -7.67
C ILE A 311 17.62 -20.27 -7.10
N ARG A 312 16.64 -21.18 -7.02
CA ARG A 312 15.32 -20.90 -6.46
C ARG A 312 15.41 -20.42 -5.01
N GLU A 313 16.28 -21.00 -4.19
CA GLU A 313 16.45 -20.56 -2.79
C GLU A 313 17.00 -19.12 -2.70
N HIS A 314 17.95 -18.73 -3.55
CA HIS A 314 18.43 -17.35 -3.63
C HIS A 314 17.32 -16.38 -4.07
N LEU A 315 16.49 -16.75 -5.06
CA LEU A 315 15.34 -15.93 -5.50
C LEU A 315 14.26 -15.81 -4.41
N ILE A 316 13.95 -16.90 -3.71
CA ILE A 316 13.00 -16.90 -2.59
C ILE A 316 13.44 -15.92 -1.49
N LYS A 317 14.73 -15.91 -1.14
CA LYS A 317 15.26 -14.97 -0.15
C LYS A 317 15.17 -13.52 -0.62
N ALA A 318 15.58 -13.23 -1.86
CA ALA A 318 15.42 -11.90 -2.45
C ALA A 318 13.97 -11.40 -2.33
N LEU A 319 13.00 -12.24 -2.71
CA LEU A 319 11.58 -11.94 -2.63
C LEU A 319 11.07 -11.80 -1.19
N HIS A 320 11.53 -12.63 -0.27
CA HIS A 320 11.24 -12.52 1.16
C HIS A 320 11.76 -11.20 1.74
N ASP A 321 13.00 -10.82 1.42
CA ASP A 321 13.61 -9.62 1.97
C ASP A 321 12.94 -8.35 1.41
N ILE A 322 12.55 -8.34 0.12
CA ILE A 322 11.68 -7.29 -0.44
C ILE A 322 10.32 -7.26 0.30
N ALA A 323 9.71 -8.42 0.54
CA ALA A 323 8.42 -8.55 1.23
C ALA A 323 8.43 -8.14 2.71
N ILE A 324 9.59 -8.18 3.37
CA ILE A 324 9.79 -7.71 4.75
C ILE A 324 10.05 -6.20 4.79
N HIS A 325 10.88 -5.67 3.88
CA HIS A 325 11.34 -4.28 3.96
C HIS A 325 10.45 -3.27 3.18
N THR A 326 9.85 -3.66 2.05
CA THR A 326 8.89 -2.84 1.29
C THR A 326 7.66 -3.67 0.88
N PRO A 327 6.75 -4.00 1.81
CA PRO A 327 5.58 -4.81 1.54
C PRO A 327 4.59 -4.20 0.53
N GLU A 328 4.62 -2.89 0.34
CA GLU A 328 3.77 -2.14 -0.60
C GLU A 328 4.01 -2.57 -2.04
N ILE A 329 5.27 -2.83 -2.41
CA ILE A 329 5.67 -3.36 -3.74
C ILE A 329 5.05 -4.73 -3.99
N CYS A 330 4.91 -5.53 -2.93
CA CYS A 330 4.45 -6.92 -3.01
C CYS A 330 2.92 -7.04 -3.04
N CYS A 331 2.18 -6.05 -2.55
CA CYS A 331 0.73 -6.18 -2.36
C CYS A 331 -0.09 -6.02 -3.65
N GLU A 332 0.37 -5.21 -4.59
CA GLU A 332 -0.40 -4.93 -5.81
C GLU A 332 -0.54 -6.21 -6.67
N LYS A 333 -1.79 -6.56 -7.03
CA LYS A 333 -2.15 -7.73 -7.86
C LYS A 333 -1.71 -9.11 -7.34
N LEU A 334 -1.04 -9.23 -6.19
CA LEU A 334 -0.57 -10.52 -5.66
C LEU A 334 -1.72 -11.52 -5.41
N GLU A 335 -2.89 -11.04 -5.00
CA GLU A 335 -4.06 -11.91 -4.80
C GLU A 335 -4.54 -12.55 -6.11
N GLU A 336 -4.60 -11.76 -7.18
CA GLU A 336 -4.95 -12.22 -8.53
C GLU A 336 -3.87 -13.16 -9.07
N PHE A 337 -2.60 -12.77 -8.96
CA PHE A 337 -1.45 -13.56 -9.38
C PHE A 337 -1.40 -14.94 -8.72
N ILE A 338 -1.55 -15.04 -7.40
CA ILE A 338 -1.60 -16.33 -6.69
C ILE A 338 -2.84 -17.14 -7.13
N GLU A 339 -3.99 -16.51 -7.39
CA GLU A 339 -5.18 -17.21 -7.91
C GLU A 339 -4.91 -17.80 -9.31
N GLU A 340 -4.26 -17.07 -10.20
CA GLU A 340 -3.87 -17.55 -11.54
C GLU A 340 -2.82 -18.65 -11.53
N VAL A 341 -1.82 -18.54 -10.65
CA VAL A 341 -0.78 -19.55 -10.40
C VAL A 341 -1.40 -20.86 -9.88
N ILE A 342 -2.29 -20.79 -8.88
CA ILE A 342 -2.97 -21.98 -8.32
C ILE A 342 -3.90 -22.64 -9.36
N MET A 343 -4.50 -21.86 -10.26
CA MET A 343 -5.28 -22.37 -11.40
C MET A 343 -4.42 -22.97 -12.53
N GLY A 344 -3.10 -22.81 -12.50
CA GLY A 344 -2.21 -23.21 -13.59
C GLY A 344 -2.44 -22.43 -14.88
N LYS A 345 -2.97 -21.19 -14.80
CA LYS A 345 -3.12 -20.32 -15.98
C LYS A 345 -1.80 -19.69 -16.39
N ARG A 346 -0.99 -19.35 -15.39
CA ARG A 346 0.24 -18.57 -15.53
C ARG A 346 1.47 -19.49 -15.63
N VAL A 347 1.63 -20.37 -14.64
CA VAL A 347 2.71 -21.38 -14.57
C VAL A 347 2.13 -22.82 -14.64
N PRO A 348 1.71 -23.31 -15.83
CA PRO A 348 0.88 -24.51 -15.96
C PRO A 348 1.56 -25.84 -15.58
N GLU A 349 2.89 -25.93 -15.67
CA GLU A 349 3.64 -27.19 -15.50
C GLU A 349 4.28 -27.35 -14.11
N VAL A 350 4.19 -26.34 -13.24
CA VAL A 350 4.89 -26.33 -11.95
C VAL A 350 4.16 -27.22 -10.92
N PRO A 351 4.87 -28.16 -10.26
CA PRO A 351 4.30 -28.99 -9.19
C PRO A 351 3.65 -28.18 -8.06
N SER A 352 2.49 -28.64 -7.61
CA SER A 352 1.71 -28.01 -6.51
C SER A 352 2.54 -27.67 -5.28
N LYS A 353 3.45 -28.57 -4.89
CA LYS A 353 4.33 -28.39 -3.73
C LYS A 353 5.29 -27.22 -3.93
N ILE A 354 5.87 -27.03 -5.12
CA ILE A 354 6.79 -25.92 -5.39
C ILE A 354 6.04 -24.59 -5.31
N LEU A 355 4.83 -24.52 -5.88
CA LEU A 355 3.96 -23.34 -5.76
C LEU A 355 3.67 -23.00 -4.30
N HIS A 356 3.34 -24.00 -3.48
CA HIS A 356 3.11 -23.82 -2.05
C HIS A 356 4.37 -23.36 -1.31
N ASP A 357 5.46 -24.14 -1.38
CA ASP A 357 6.71 -23.91 -0.66
C ASP A 357 7.30 -22.52 -0.97
N VAL A 358 7.28 -22.11 -2.26
CA VAL A 358 7.72 -20.78 -2.69
C VAL A 358 6.79 -19.70 -2.13
N THR A 359 5.47 -19.83 -2.29
CA THR A 359 4.51 -18.84 -1.75
C THR A 359 4.73 -18.67 -0.26
N LEU A 360 4.75 -19.78 0.49
CA LEU A 360 4.85 -19.79 1.95
C LEU A 360 6.15 -19.12 2.42
N LYS A 361 7.30 -19.49 1.85
CA LYS A 361 8.59 -18.88 2.21
C LYS A 361 8.62 -17.38 1.91
N VAL A 362 8.15 -16.95 0.73
CA VAL A 362 8.15 -15.53 0.32
C VAL A 362 7.24 -14.66 1.18
N VAL A 363 6.04 -15.15 1.56
CA VAL A 363 5.12 -14.36 2.39
C VAL A 363 5.35 -14.50 3.89
N SER A 364 6.23 -15.43 4.32
CA SER A 364 6.53 -15.65 5.73
C SER A 364 7.15 -14.41 6.38
N GLY A 365 6.90 -14.22 7.68
CA GLY A 365 7.25 -13.00 8.40
C GLY A 365 6.36 -11.79 8.10
N ASN A 366 5.73 -11.71 6.92
CA ASN A 366 4.80 -10.64 6.57
C ASN A 366 3.32 -11.06 6.76
N PHE A 367 2.63 -10.46 7.74
CA PHE A 367 1.24 -10.78 8.03
C PHE A 367 0.26 -10.40 6.91
N GLN A 368 0.47 -9.29 6.20
CA GLN A 368 -0.41 -8.82 5.13
C GLN A 368 -0.36 -9.77 3.92
N LEU A 369 0.85 -10.10 3.45
CA LEU A 369 1.06 -11.01 2.32
C LEU A 369 0.65 -12.44 2.68
N THR A 370 0.92 -12.88 3.92
CA THR A 370 0.44 -14.17 4.44
C THR A 370 -1.08 -14.25 4.39
N ARG A 371 -1.79 -13.19 4.81
CA ARG A 371 -3.26 -13.14 4.75
C ARG A 371 -3.80 -13.16 3.31
N ILE A 372 -3.14 -12.51 2.35
CA ILE A 372 -3.47 -12.61 0.92
C ILE A 372 -3.35 -14.07 0.45
N ALA A 373 -2.22 -14.72 0.74
CA ALA A 373 -1.95 -16.11 0.37
C ALA A 373 -2.97 -17.11 1.01
N ILE A 374 -3.40 -16.85 2.23
CA ILE A 374 -4.47 -17.58 2.91
C ILE A 374 -5.83 -17.32 2.24
N ARG A 375 -6.18 -16.06 1.96
CA ARG A 375 -7.46 -15.65 1.39
C ARG A 375 -7.74 -16.36 0.07
N VAL A 376 -6.74 -16.43 -0.83
CA VAL A 376 -6.87 -17.14 -2.11
C VAL A 376 -7.19 -18.63 -1.90
N ARG A 377 -6.49 -19.30 -0.98
CA ARG A 377 -6.74 -20.72 -0.65
C ARG A 377 -8.15 -20.91 -0.07
N LEU A 378 -8.59 -20.05 0.84
CA LEU A 378 -9.94 -20.07 1.38
C LEU A 378 -11.02 -19.88 0.29
N LYS A 379 -10.81 -18.99 -0.71
CA LYS A 379 -11.71 -18.86 -1.86
C LYS A 379 -11.86 -20.20 -2.61
N PHE A 380 -10.77 -20.92 -2.87
CA PHE A 380 -10.85 -22.23 -3.54
C PHE A 380 -11.58 -23.28 -2.68
N ILE A 381 -11.35 -23.30 -1.36
CA ILE A 381 -12.05 -24.22 -0.45
C ILE A 381 -13.56 -23.92 -0.43
N ALA A 382 -13.95 -22.63 -0.40
CA ALA A 382 -15.34 -22.20 -0.44
C ALA A 382 -16.03 -22.49 -1.79
N LYS A 383 -15.33 -22.31 -2.91
CA LYS A 383 -15.79 -22.69 -4.27
C LYS A 383 -15.92 -24.21 -4.43
N GLY A 384 -15.09 -24.99 -3.74
CA GLY A 384 -15.06 -26.46 -3.80
C GLY A 384 -14.34 -27.00 -5.05
N GLY A 385 -14.63 -28.25 -5.40
CA GLY A 385 -14.00 -28.92 -6.55
C GLY A 385 -12.60 -29.48 -6.25
N LYS A 386 -11.82 -29.76 -7.31
CA LYS A 386 -10.53 -30.48 -7.21
C LYS A 386 -9.44 -29.72 -6.45
N LEU A 387 -9.37 -28.40 -6.62
CA LEU A 387 -8.36 -27.56 -5.96
C LEU A 387 -8.64 -27.36 -4.45
N ALA A 388 -9.88 -27.55 -4.01
CA ALA A 388 -10.30 -27.30 -2.63
C ALA A 388 -9.74 -28.31 -1.62
N GLU A 389 -9.41 -29.53 -2.04
CA GLU A 389 -8.74 -30.53 -1.20
C GLU A 389 -7.27 -30.14 -0.98
N ARG A 390 -6.54 -29.93 -2.08
CA ARG A 390 -5.17 -29.41 -2.09
C ARG A 390 -5.02 -28.11 -1.30
N CYS A 391 -5.89 -27.13 -1.53
CA CYS A 391 -5.82 -25.84 -0.83
C CYS A 391 -6.11 -25.97 0.67
N ALA A 392 -6.85 -26.99 1.12
CA ALA A 392 -7.04 -27.25 2.54
C ALA A 392 -5.78 -27.89 3.15
N GLU A 393 -5.16 -28.87 2.49
CA GLU A 393 -3.87 -29.43 2.92
C GLU A 393 -2.80 -28.32 3.04
N GLU A 394 -2.69 -27.45 2.03
CA GLU A 394 -1.81 -26.28 2.05
C GLU A 394 -2.13 -25.22 3.12
N LEU A 395 -3.28 -25.27 3.81
CA LEU A 395 -3.55 -24.34 4.92
C LEU A 395 -3.00 -24.82 6.26
N GLU A 396 -2.59 -26.10 6.41
CA GLU A 396 -2.03 -26.61 7.66
C GLU A 396 -0.65 -26.01 7.99
N ASP A 397 0.10 -25.60 6.97
CA ASP A 397 1.43 -24.98 7.11
C ASP A 397 1.40 -23.50 7.57
N TYR A 398 0.20 -22.91 7.68
CA TYR A 398 0.01 -21.53 8.14
C TYR A 398 -0.53 -21.47 9.58
N ASN A 399 -0.37 -20.31 10.23
CA ASN A 399 -0.86 -20.10 11.59
C ASN A 399 -2.41 -20.09 11.64
N ALA A 400 -3.00 -20.94 12.50
CA ALA A 400 -4.45 -21.08 12.67
C ALA A 400 -5.18 -19.77 13.00
N THR A 401 -4.56 -18.91 13.82
CA THR A 401 -5.11 -17.60 14.19
C THR A 401 -5.15 -16.66 12.99
N LEU A 402 -4.11 -16.60 12.15
CA LEU A 402 -4.12 -15.81 10.91
C LEU A 402 -5.21 -16.31 9.95
N ILE A 403 -5.45 -17.62 9.89
CA ILE A 403 -6.51 -18.21 9.08
C ILE A 403 -7.88 -17.86 9.65
N GLY A 404 -8.08 -17.90 10.97
CA GLY A 404 -9.29 -17.43 11.63
C GLY A 404 -9.58 -15.95 11.38
N LEU A 405 -8.58 -15.06 11.52
CA LEU A 405 -8.71 -13.64 11.19
C LEU A 405 -9.09 -13.43 9.72
N THR A 406 -8.44 -14.15 8.79
CA THR A 406 -8.72 -14.05 7.35
C THR A 406 -10.12 -14.57 7.00
N ILE A 407 -10.62 -15.60 7.69
CA ILE A 407 -12.01 -16.08 7.56
C ILE A 407 -12.99 -14.99 8.01
N ILE A 408 -12.77 -14.39 9.17
CA ILE A 408 -13.65 -13.34 9.72
C ILE A 408 -13.67 -12.12 8.79
N GLU A 409 -12.53 -11.70 8.26
CA GLU A 409 -12.46 -10.63 7.27
C GLU A 409 -13.18 -10.98 5.95
N SER A 410 -12.96 -12.17 5.40
CA SER A 410 -13.30 -12.47 4.00
C SER A 410 -14.71 -13.01 3.79
N PHE A 411 -15.42 -13.45 4.84
CA PHE A 411 -16.72 -14.13 4.73
C PHE A 411 -17.79 -13.54 5.65
N SER A 412 -19.06 -13.83 5.35
CA SER A 412 -20.16 -13.68 6.32
C SER A 412 -20.08 -14.74 7.44
N ILE A 413 -20.84 -14.57 8.52
CA ILE A 413 -20.94 -15.56 9.59
C ILE A 413 -21.45 -16.92 9.06
N GLU A 414 -22.46 -16.88 8.19
CA GLU A 414 -23.10 -18.05 7.58
C GLU A 414 -22.15 -18.75 6.60
N GLU A 415 -21.40 -17.98 5.82
CA GLU A 415 -20.39 -18.48 4.89
C GLU A 415 -19.21 -19.12 5.63
N ALA A 416 -18.71 -18.47 6.68
CA ALA A 416 -17.68 -19.03 7.57
C ALA A 416 -18.17 -20.33 8.22
N GLU A 417 -19.39 -20.38 8.75
CA GLU A 417 -19.98 -21.62 9.27
C GLU A 417 -20.05 -22.73 8.21
N LYS A 418 -20.49 -22.39 6.99
CA LYS A 418 -20.59 -23.34 5.87
C LYS A 418 -19.21 -23.87 5.47
N LEU A 419 -18.19 -23.02 5.49
CA LEU A 419 -16.79 -23.36 5.23
C LEU A 419 -16.26 -24.36 6.27
N LEU A 420 -16.41 -24.07 7.57
CA LEU A 420 -15.99 -24.97 8.66
C LEU A 420 -16.74 -26.32 8.65
N LYS A 421 -17.99 -26.33 8.18
CA LYS A 421 -18.79 -27.57 8.07
C LYS A 421 -18.39 -28.44 6.86
N SER A 422 -17.62 -27.90 5.90
CA SER A 422 -17.22 -28.59 4.67
C SER A 422 -16.32 -29.81 4.95
N SER A 423 -16.31 -30.78 4.03
CA SER A 423 -15.48 -31.98 4.15
C SER A 423 -13.98 -31.70 4.02
N ASN A 424 -13.60 -30.62 3.35
CA ASN A 424 -12.19 -30.27 3.14
C ASN A 424 -11.63 -29.57 4.37
N PHE A 425 -12.36 -28.62 4.96
CA PHE A 425 -11.93 -27.94 6.19
C PHE A 425 -11.84 -28.92 7.38
N LYS A 426 -12.67 -29.96 7.42
CA LYS A 426 -12.62 -31.04 8.43
C LYS A 426 -11.39 -31.95 8.34
N LYS A 427 -10.56 -31.83 7.32
CA LYS A 427 -9.28 -32.55 7.24
C LYS A 427 -8.17 -31.87 8.01
N LEU A 428 -8.29 -30.55 8.22
CA LEU A 428 -7.37 -29.77 9.03
C LEU A 428 -7.32 -30.36 10.45
N GLY A 429 -6.14 -30.36 11.06
CA GLY A 429 -5.91 -30.91 12.40
C GLY A 429 -6.94 -30.44 13.45
N PRO A 430 -7.30 -31.29 14.44
CA PRO A 430 -8.41 -31.00 15.36
C PRO A 430 -8.20 -29.71 16.18
N ILE A 431 -6.96 -29.46 16.64
CA ILE A 431 -6.58 -28.24 17.37
C ILE A 431 -6.74 -26.99 16.47
N PHE A 432 -6.37 -27.12 15.20
CA PHE A 432 -6.48 -26.05 14.20
C PHE A 432 -7.95 -25.65 13.99
N VAL A 433 -8.84 -26.64 13.87
CA VAL A 433 -10.28 -26.44 13.74
C VAL A 433 -10.89 -25.86 15.03
N GLU A 434 -10.42 -26.29 16.20
CA GLU A 434 -10.87 -25.79 17.51
C GLU A 434 -10.60 -24.30 17.68
N VAL A 435 -9.35 -23.85 17.46
CA VAL A 435 -8.96 -22.42 17.49
C VAL A 435 -9.87 -21.57 16.62
N ILE A 436 -10.11 -21.98 15.37
CA ILE A 436 -10.94 -21.21 14.43
C ILE A 436 -12.43 -21.25 14.81
N GLN A 437 -12.92 -22.32 15.43
CA GLN A 437 -14.27 -22.38 15.97
C GLN A 437 -14.44 -21.43 17.17
N GLU A 438 -13.45 -21.30 18.05
CA GLU A 438 -13.48 -20.33 19.15
C GLU A 438 -13.42 -18.89 18.65
N MET A 439 -12.60 -18.59 17.63
CA MET A 439 -12.57 -17.28 16.98
C MET A 439 -13.91 -16.94 16.29
N LEU A 440 -14.52 -17.90 15.58
CA LEU A 440 -15.83 -17.69 14.95
C LEU A 440 -16.95 -17.55 16.01
N LYS A 441 -16.82 -18.19 17.18
CA LYS A 441 -17.71 -17.95 18.32
C LYS A 441 -17.54 -16.53 18.86
N ALA A 442 -16.31 -16.08 19.08
CA ALA A 442 -16.02 -14.72 19.53
C ALA A 442 -16.61 -13.67 18.56
N TYR A 443 -16.47 -13.89 17.25
CA TYR A 443 -17.04 -13.04 16.20
C TYR A 443 -18.58 -13.01 16.25
N LYS A 444 -19.23 -14.17 16.38
CA LYS A 444 -20.70 -14.26 16.55
C LYS A 444 -21.22 -13.59 17.80
N GLU A 445 -20.43 -13.51 18.86
CA GLU A 445 -20.80 -12.87 20.13
C GLU A 445 -20.34 -11.40 20.21
N GLY A 446 -19.73 -10.84 19.14
CA GLY A 446 -19.16 -9.48 19.15
C GLY A 446 -18.11 -9.27 20.26
N SER A 447 -17.46 -10.35 20.70
CA SER A 447 -16.76 -10.40 22.00
C SER A 447 -15.24 -10.34 21.86
N PHE A 448 -14.69 -9.13 21.93
CA PHE A 448 -13.24 -8.90 21.96
C PHE A 448 -12.53 -9.67 23.09
N GLY A 449 -13.15 -9.78 24.27
CA GLY A 449 -12.58 -10.53 25.40
C GLY A 449 -12.61 -12.07 25.25
N LEU A 450 -13.33 -12.60 24.24
CA LEU A 450 -13.13 -13.99 23.79
C LEU A 450 -12.04 -14.06 22.72
N LEU A 451 -11.98 -13.10 21.80
CA LEU A 451 -10.95 -13.02 20.78
C LEU A 451 -9.53 -12.95 21.40
N GLU A 452 -9.34 -12.14 22.45
CA GLU A 452 -8.06 -11.98 23.18
C GLU A 452 -7.56 -13.28 23.86
N LYS A 453 -8.46 -14.23 24.14
CA LYS A 453 -8.08 -15.52 24.74
C LYS A 453 -7.53 -16.52 23.71
N VAL A 454 -7.80 -16.28 22.43
CA VAL A 454 -7.52 -17.22 21.33
C VAL A 454 -6.45 -16.67 20.37
N VAL A 455 -6.38 -15.35 20.22
CA VAL A 455 -5.37 -14.67 19.40
C VAL A 455 -4.06 -14.53 20.18
N ASP A 456 -2.95 -14.97 19.59
CA ASP A 456 -1.60 -14.72 20.12
C ASP A 456 -1.34 -13.19 20.13
N LYS A 457 -0.88 -12.66 21.26
CA LYS A 457 -0.58 -11.23 21.45
C LYS A 457 0.49 -10.67 20.49
N LYS A 458 1.23 -11.54 19.79
CA LYS A 458 2.17 -11.19 18.73
C LYS A 458 1.52 -10.97 17.35
N ILE A 459 0.25 -11.35 17.19
CA ILE A 459 -0.48 -11.21 15.93
C ILE A 459 -1.35 -9.96 16.01
N GLU A 460 -1.04 -8.99 15.16
CA GLU A 460 -1.84 -7.79 14.99
C GLU A 460 -3.22 -8.15 14.42
N ILE A 461 -4.28 -7.58 15.00
CA ILE A 461 -5.66 -7.79 14.51
C ILE A 461 -5.99 -6.71 13.48
N PRO A 462 -6.33 -7.08 12.23
CA PRO A 462 -6.65 -6.11 11.18
C PRO A 462 -7.82 -5.23 11.56
N THR A 463 -7.75 -3.93 11.27
CA THR A 463 -8.85 -2.97 11.52
C THR A 463 -10.17 -3.43 10.89
N THR A 464 -10.13 -4.06 9.72
CA THR A 464 -11.30 -4.66 9.04
C THR A 464 -12.00 -5.77 9.86
N VAL A 465 -11.24 -6.52 10.66
CA VAL A 465 -11.78 -7.51 11.62
C VAL A 465 -12.36 -6.80 12.84
N ILE A 466 -11.69 -5.78 13.37
CA ILE A 466 -12.17 -4.97 14.51
C ILE A 466 -13.50 -4.30 14.16
N GLU A 467 -13.62 -3.67 13.00
CA GLU A 467 -14.87 -3.10 12.47
C GLU A 467 -16.00 -4.13 12.41
N LYS A 468 -15.72 -5.36 11.95
CA LYS A 468 -16.73 -6.43 11.91
C LYS A 468 -17.17 -6.89 13.31
N PHE A 469 -16.27 -6.90 14.29
CA PHE A 469 -16.66 -7.16 15.69
C PHE A 469 -17.55 -6.04 16.24
N TYR A 470 -17.24 -4.77 15.94
CA TYR A 470 -18.10 -3.63 16.28
C TYR A 470 -19.48 -3.73 15.63
N GLU A 471 -19.55 -4.02 14.33
CA GLU A 471 -20.80 -4.22 13.58
C GLU A 471 -21.72 -5.22 14.29
N ILE A 472 -21.21 -6.41 14.64
CA ILE A 472 -21.97 -7.43 15.36
C ILE A 472 -22.33 -7.00 16.79
N LYS A 473 -21.38 -6.43 17.57
CA LYS A 473 -21.61 -5.97 18.94
C LYS A 473 -22.73 -4.92 18.99
N ILE A 474 -22.75 -3.98 18.05
CA ILE A 474 -23.76 -2.92 17.96
C ILE A 474 -25.12 -3.50 17.55
N ILE A 475 -25.17 -4.31 16.47
CA ILE A 475 -26.40 -4.97 16.02
C ILE A 475 -27.05 -5.76 17.15
N GLN A 476 -26.27 -6.54 17.91
CA GLN A 476 -26.79 -7.34 19.02
C GLN A 476 -27.23 -6.48 20.21
N THR A 477 -26.50 -5.43 20.56
CA THR A 477 -26.88 -4.55 21.69
C THR A 477 -28.14 -3.74 21.39
N LEU A 478 -28.41 -3.43 20.11
CA LEU A 478 -29.65 -2.80 19.65
C LEU A 478 -30.85 -3.77 19.53
N GLN A 479 -30.66 -5.10 19.64
CA GLN A 479 -31.77 -6.06 19.61
C GLN A 479 -32.66 -5.93 20.84
N GLY A 480 -33.74 -5.15 20.71
CA GLY A 480 -34.71 -4.90 21.77
C GLY A 480 -34.44 -3.63 22.59
N VAL A 481 -33.40 -2.85 22.25
CA VAL A 481 -33.09 -1.57 22.90
C VAL A 481 -33.02 -0.47 21.84
N LYS A 482 -33.91 0.52 21.95
CA LYS A 482 -34.02 1.60 20.94
C LYS A 482 -32.83 2.56 20.96
N ASN A 483 -32.32 2.89 22.15
CA ASN A 483 -31.24 3.88 22.35
C ASN A 483 -30.19 3.29 23.30
N VAL A 484 -28.92 3.27 22.89
CA VAL A 484 -27.79 2.77 23.70
C VAL A 484 -26.71 3.86 23.79
N PRO A 485 -26.19 4.21 24.99
CA PRO A 485 -25.09 5.17 25.11
C PRO A 485 -23.85 4.70 24.36
N MET A 486 -23.14 5.62 23.69
CA MET A 486 -21.92 5.31 22.93
C MET A 486 -20.85 4.63 23.80
N ASP A 487 -20.69 5.11 25.05
CA ASP A 487 -19.73 4.64 26.05
C ASP A 487 -19.70 3.10 26.22
N VAL A 488 -20.85 2.42 26.04
CA VAL A 488 -21.00 0.96 26.14
C VAL A 488 -20.14 0.20 25.10
N PHE A 489 -19.79 0.86 24.00
CA PHE A 489 -19.02 0.27 22.91
C PHE A 489 -17.52 0.57 23.00
N LEU A 490 -17.14 1.69 23.65
CA LEU A 490 -15.76 2.21 23.65
C LEU A 490 -14.78 1.31 24.43
N GLU A 491 -15.23 0.66 25.51
CA GLU A 491 -14.40 -0.28 26.27
C GLU A 491 -14.04 -1.54 25.47
N ASN A 492 -12.75 -1.65 25.11
CA ASN A 492 -12.13 -2.80 24.44
C ASN A 492 -10.59 -2.78 24.65
N SER A 493 -9.88 -3.85 24.29
CA SER A 493 -8.41 -3.99 24.48
C SER A 493 -7.56 -3.79 23.21
N TYR A 494 -8.17 -3.46 22.06
CA TYR A 494 -7.48 -3.42 20.76
C TYR A 494 -7.38 -2.02 20.14
N VAL A 495 -8.32 -1.12 20.44
CA VAL A 495 -8.34 0.26 19.95
C VAL A 495 -8.68 1.21 21.10
N THR A 496 -8.21 2.45 21.01
CA THR A 496 -8.56 3.53 21.94
C THR A 496 -10.06 3.87 21.88
N PRO A 497 -10.62 4.52 22.92
CA PRO A 497 -11.99 5.03 22.87
C PRO A 497 -12.27 5.92 21.65
N GLU A 498 -11.31 6.76 21.26
CA GLU A 498 -11.40 7.68 20.13
C GLU A 498 -11.43 6.93 18.78
N GLU A 499 -10.60 5.90 18.62
CA GLU A 499 -10.62 5.03 17.43
C GLU A 499 -11.90 4.17 17.38
N ALA A 500 -12.37 3.67 18.52
CA ALA A 500 -13.64 2.96 18.62
C ALA A 500 -14.81 3.85 18.18
N GLU A 501 -14.84 5.10 18.63
CA GLU A 501 -15.84 6.08 18.23
C GLU A 501 -15.79 6.35 16.71
N GLN A 502 -14.60 6.56 16.15
CA GLN A 502 -14.41 6.74 14.70
C GLN A 502 -14.86 5.51 13.88
N ILE A 503 -14.60 4.29 14.36
CA ILE A 503 -15.09 3.05 13.75
C ILE A 503 -16.62 3.02 13.76
N ILE A 504 -17.26 3.38 14.87
CA ILE A 504 -18.72 3.39 15.00
C ILE A 504 -19.35 4.43 14.06
N TYR A 505 -18.81 5.65 14.01
CA TYR A 505 -19.23 6.67 13.05
C TYR A 505 -19.14 6.16 11.61
N ARG A 506 -18.03 5.51 11.24
CA ARG A 506 -17.82 4.93 9.91
C ARG A 506 -18.85 3.86 9.57
N LEU A 507 -19.14 2.93 10.50
CA LEU A 507 -20.13 1.87 10.30
C LEU A 507 -21.55 2.42 10.10
N VAL A 508 -21.92 3.48 10.82
CA VAL A 508 -23.20 4.19 10.65
C VAL A 508 -23.26 4.92 9.30
N VAL A 509 -22.26 5.74 8.98
CA VAL A 509 -22.23 6.53 7.73
C VAL A 509 -22.22 5.64 6.49
N GLN A 510 -21.50 4.51 6.53
CA GLN A 510 -21.49 3.50 5.46
C GLN A 510 -22.76 2.64 5.41
N LYS A 511 -23.74 2.84 6.31
CA LYS A 511 -24.98 2.05 6.44
C LYS A 511 -24.74 0.54 6.60
N ARG A 512 -23.59 0.15 7.16
CA ARG A 512 -23.31 -1.26 7.54
C ARG A 512 -24.15 -1.67 8.75
N ILE A 513 -24.49 -0.71 9.60
CA ILE A 513 -25.49 -0.86 10.67
C ILE A 513 -26.67 0.08 10.42
N ASN A 514 -27.89 -0.45 10.55
CA ASN A 514 -29.14 0.31 10.41
C ASN A 514 -29.45 1.08 11.71
N ALA A 515 -28.64 2.10 11.98
CA ALA A 515 -28.68 2.89 13.19
C ALA A 515 -28.26 4.34 12.92
N ALA A 516 -28.86 5.28 13.65
CA ALA A 516 -28.49 6.70 13.64
C ALA A 516 -27.78 7.08 14.95
N ILE A 517 -26.87 8.06 14.87
CA ILE A 517 -26.19 8.63 16.03
C ILE A 517 -26.94 9.90 16.44
N THR A 518 -27.38 9.96 17.70
CA THR A 518 -28.13 11.09 18.26
C THR A 518 -27.46 11.63 19.51
N MET A 519 -27.59 12.93 19.76
CA MET A 519 -27.10 13.56 20.98
C MET A 519 -28.26 13.96 21.88
N ASN A 520 -28.25 13.51 23.13
CA ASN A 520 -29.28 13.81 24.12
C ASN A 520 -28.62 14.17 25.47
N ASN A 521 -28.93 15.35 26.00
CA ASN A 521 -28.34 15.90 27.23
C ASN A 521 -26.79 15.86 27.25
N GLY A 522 -26.16 16.16 26.11
CA GLY A 522 -24.69 16.17 25.97
C GLY A 522 -24.04 14.78 25.97
N ARG A 523 -24.82 13.70 25.80
CA ARG A 523 -24.30 12.34 25.59
C ARG A 523 -24.70 11.81 24.22
N THR A 524 -23.78 11.07 23.61
CA THR A 524 -23.98 10.42 22.31
C THR A 524 -24.66 9.06 22.50
N PHE A 525 -25.68 8.78 21.69
CA PHE A 525 -26.42 7.52 21.67
C PHE A 525 -26.47 6.94 20.27
N ILE A 526 -26.29 5.62 20.17
CA ILE A 526 -26.64 4.87 18.97
C ILE A 526 -28.11 4.47 19.08
N THR A 527 -28.89 4.72 18.02
CA THR A 527 -30.34 4.52 17.99
C THR A 527 -30.77 3.72 16.78
N THR A 528 -31.71 2.78 16.93
CA THR A 528 -32.16 1.94 15.79
C THR A 528 -32.95 2.76 14.78
N GLU A 529 -32.51 2.80 13.53
CA GLU A 529 -33.18 3.57 12.47
C GLU A 529 -34.41 2.81 11.95
N GLY A 530 -35.55 3.49 11.75
CA GLY A 530 -36.75 2.88 11.14
C GLY A 530 -37.75 2.19 12.08
N LEU A 531 -37.66 2.37 13.41
CA LEU A 531 -38.69 1.89 14.36
C LEU A 531 -39.80 2.92 14.67
N GLU A 532 -39.70 4.14 14.12
CA GLU A 532 -40.67 5.22 14.30
C GLU A 532 -41.49 5.49 13.03
N GLU A 533 -42.56 4.71 12.77
CA GLU A 533 -43.71 5.26 12.01
C GLU A 533 -45.06 4.49 12.07
N THR A 534 -45.23 3.43 12.88
CA THR A 534 -46.51 2.66 12.90
C THR A 534 -47.28 2.64 14.23
N VAL A 535 -46.84 3.37 15.25
CA VAL A 535 -47.53 3.42 16.57
C VAL A 535 -48.34 4.72 16.77
N GLY A 536 -48.22 5.71 15.88
CA GLY A 536 -48.90 7.00 15.99
C GLY A 536 -50.37 7.05 15.54
N ALA A 537 -50.85 6.05 14.79
CA ALA A 537 -52.08 6.18 13.97
C ALA A 537 -53.20 5.15 14.28
N MET A 538 -53.38 4.74 15.54
CA MET A 538 -54.54 3.89 15.93
C MET A 538 -55.14 4.21 17.33
N ILE A 539 -55.63 5.44 17.54
CA ILE A 539 -56.69 5.70 18.55
C ILE A 539 -57.77 6.66 18.01
N GLU A 540 -58.50 6.24 16.97
CA GLU A 540 -59.90 6.66 16.81
C GLU A 540 -60.81 5.44 16.99
N LYS A 541 -61.76 5.52 17.93
CA LYS A 541 -62.68 4.43 18.29
C LYS A 541 -63.85 4.36 17.31
N PRO A 542 -64.08 3.25 16.59
CA PRO A 542 -65.35 3.02 15.91
C PRO A 542 -66.47 2.74 16.91
N LYS A 543 -67.66 3.33 16.67
CA LYS A 543 -68.89 3.03 17.43
C LYS A 543 -69.35 1.58 17.23
N PRO A 544 -69.98 0.94 18.24
CA PRO A 544 -70.45 -0.44 18.11
C PRO A 544 -71.73 -0.57 17.28
N ALA A 545 -71.74 -1.48 16.31
CA ALA A 545 -72.93 -1.92 15.59
C ALA A 545 -73.43 -3.28 16.10
N LYS A 546 -74.77 -3.44 16.15
CA LYS A 546 -75.44 -4.63 16.73
C LYS A 546 -75.40 -5.88 15.82
N PRO A 547 -75.56 -7.09 16.38
CA PRO A 547 -75.30 -8.35 15.67
C PRO A 547 -76.46 -8.84 14.80
N LYS A 548 -76.14 -9.62 13.75
CA LYS A 548 -77.11 -10.47 13.02
C LYS A 548 -76.58 -11.91 12.85
N THR A 549 -77.16 -12.78 13.67
CA THR A 549 -77.52 -14.20 13.45
C THR A 549 -77.04 -14.92 12.17
N THR A 550 -76.37 -16.06 12.39
CA THR A 550 -76.14 -17.18 11.44
C THR A 550 -77.45 -17.82 10.91
N PRO A 551 -77.38 -18.64 9.84
CA PRO A 551 -77.53 -20.08 10.10
C PRO A 551 -76.65 -21.04 9.28
N LYS A 552 -75.84 -21.82 10.02
CA LYS A 552 -75.57 -23.27 9.90
C LYS A 552 -76.15 -24.04 8.69
N LYS A 553 -75.30 -24.72 7.89
CA LYS A 553 -75.60 -26.05 7.29
C LYS A 553 -74.38 -26.83 6.78
N THR A 554 -74.36 -28.11 7.12
CA THR A 554 -73.57 -29.26 6.65
C THR A 554 -74.46 -30.51 6.89
N PRO A 555 -74.14 -31.75 6.47
CA PRO A 555 -73.15 -32.25 5.50
C PRO A 555 -73.73 -33.30 4.50
N THR A 556 -72.97 -33.73 3.48
CA THR A 556 -73.18 -35.07 2.86
C THR A 556 -71.90 -35.71 2.29
N LYS A 557 -71.85 -37.05 2.29
CA LYS A 557 -70.73 -37.94 1.89
C LYS A 557 -70.72 -38.27 0.39
N ALA A 558 -69.55 -38.63 -0.16
CA ALA A 558 -69.38 -39.79 -1.05
C ALA A 558 -67.91 -40.25 -1.21
N LYS A 559 -67.73 -41.57 -1.37
CA LYS A 559 -66.56 -42.39 -1.78
C LYS A 559 -67.19 -43.51 -2.69
N PRO A 560 -66.50 -44.35 -3.51
CA PRO A 560 -65.07 -44.54 -3.83
C PRO A 560 -64.78 -44.43 -5.37
N GLU A 561 -63.61 -44.69 -5.97
CA GLU A 561 -62.95 -46.01 -6.19
C GLU A 561 -61.56 -45.97 -6.88
N ALA A 562 -60.84 -47.11 -6.78
CA ALA A 562 -59.94 -47.75 -7.76
C ALA A 562 -58.57 -47.17 -8.23
N LYS A 563 -57.51 -47.85 -7.76
CA LYS A 563 -56.39 -48.47 -8.53
C LYS A 563 -55.72 -47.71 -9.71
N LYS A 564 -54.39 -47.52 -9.62
CA LYS A 564 -53.37 -48.34 -10.34
C LYS A 564 -51.91 -47.92 -10.03
N THR A 565 -51.08 -48.89 -9.63
CA THR A 565 -49.62 -48.88 -9.79
C THR A 565 -49.24 -49.15 -11.26
N PRO A 566 -48.04 -48.75 -11.75
CA PRO A 566 -46.98 -49.76 -11.89
C PRO A 566 -45.49 -49.29 -11.82
N VAL A 567 -44.68 -50.21 -11.26
CA VAL A 567 -43.36 -50.67 -11.76
C VAL A 567 -42.12 -49.75 -11.72
N LYS A 568 -41.20 -50.17 -10.85
CA LYS A 568 -39.74 -49.90 -10.81
C LYS A 568 -39.05 -50.51 -12.05
N LYS A 569 -38.15 -49.79 -12.73
CA LYS A 569 -37.19 -50.37 -13.70
C LYS A 569 -35.75 -50.11 -13.27
N THR A 570 -34.98 -51.18 -13.08
CA THR A 570 -33.51 -51.16 -13.00
C THR A 570 -32.90 -51.32 -14.40
N PRO A 571 -31.80 -50.61 -14.73
CA PRO A 571 -30.97 -50.95 -15.88
C PRO A 571 -30.02 -52.11 -15.55
N LYS A 572 -29.93 -53.09 -16.45
CA LYS A 572 -28.74 -53.95 -16.58
C LYS A 572 -27.71 -53.22 -17.45
N THR A 573 -26.42 -53.34 -17.14
CA THR A 573 -25.35 -52.95 -18.06
C THR A 573 -24.56 -54.18 -18.48
N THR A 574 -24.59 -54.48 -19.78
CA THR A 574 -23.87 -55.58 -20.42
C THR A 574 -22.47 -55.15 -20.86
N LYS A 575 -21.52 -56.09 -20.79
CA LYS A 575 -20.25 -56.04 -21.54
C LYS A 575 -20.49 -55.83 -23.05
N PRO A 576 -19.50 -55.29 -23.75
CA PRO A 576 -19.01 -56.00 -24.94
C PRO A 576 -17.50 -56.32 -24.86
N THR A 577 -17.06 -57.20 -25.77
CA THR A 577 -15.71 -57.79 -25.83
C THR A 577 -15.19 -57.72 -27.27
N SER A 578 -13.95 -57.29 -27.51
CA SER A 578 -13.12 -57.65 -28.68
C SER A 578 -11.70 -57.07 -28.53
N THR A 579 -10.68 -57.84 -28.12
CA THR A 579 -9.77 -58.68 -28.93
C THR A 579 -8.82 -57.94 -29.88
N ALA A 580 -7.54 -57.79 -29.48
CA ALA A 580 -6.33 -58.29 -30.18
C ALA A 580 -5.03 -57.68 -29.59
N LYS A 581 -3.80 -58.24 -29.71
CA LYS A 581 -3.31 -59.64 -29.79
C LYS A 581 -1.77 -59.62 -29.77
N LYS A 582 -1.13 -60.34 -28.81
CA LYS A 582 0.34 -60.63 -28.74
C LYS A 582 1.26 -59.39 -28.51
N THR A 583 2.48 -59.49 -27.98
CA THR A 583 3.38 -60.67 -27.80
C THR A 583 4.23 -60.57 -26.52
N SER A 584 4.71 -61.74 -26.05
CA SER A 584 5.91 -62.05 -25.23
C SER A 584 6.93 -60.94 -24.89
N SER A 585 7.69 -60.99 -23.78
CA SER A 585 8.19 -62.20 -23.10
C SER A 585 8.45 -62.03 -21.60
N THR A 586 8.46 -63.16 -20.90
CA THR A 586 8.87 -63.32 -19.49
C THR A 586 10.38 -63.55 -19.38
N THR A 587 11.03 -62.94 -18.39
CA THR A 587 12.20 -63.58 -17.75
C THR A 587 12.14 -63.33 -16.23
N LYS A 588 12.46 -64.39 -15.47
CA LYS A 588 12.39 -64.47 -14.01
C LYS A 588 13.81 -64.53 -13.43
N SER A 589 13.91 -64.42 -12.10
CA SER A 589 15.10 -64.74 -11.28
C SER A 589 16.14 -63.61 -11.17
N THR A 590 16.83 -63.37 -10.04
CA THR A 590 17.08 -64.26 -8.87
C THR A 590 17.24 -63.47 -7.55
N LYS A 591 17.10 -64.15 -6.40
CA LYS A 591 17.68 -63.75 -5.09
C LYS A 591 19.22 -63.66 -5.20
N THR A 592 20.04 -63.10 -4.28
CA THR A 592 20.06 -63.16 -2.79
C THR A 592 21.10 -62.11 -2.26
N PRO A 593 21.24 -61.83 -0.94
CA PRO A 593 21.93 -60.62 -0.43
C PRO A 593 23.30 -60.84 0.25
N THR A 594 24.11 -59.77 0.34
CA THR A 594 25.34 -59.57 1.15
C THR A 594 25.83 -58.11 1.00
N LYS A 595 26.58 -57.43 1.88
CA LYS A 595 26.94 -57.62 3.31
C LYS A 595 27.48 -56.27 3.86
N SER A 596 27.56 -56.16 5.19
CA SER A 596 28.19 -55.11 6.01
C SER A 596 29.59 -54.59 5.62
N SER A 597 29.80 -53.27 5.71
CA SER A 597 30.92 -52.57 6.41
C SER A 597 30.59 -51.06 6.42
N SER A 598 30.85 -50.20 7.42
CA SER A 598 31.72 -50.16 8.62
C SER A 598 33.20 -49.85 8.40
N THR A 599 33.53 -48.56 8.23
CA THR A 599 34.83 -48.02 8.71
C THR A 599 34.69 -46.57 9.15
N LYS A 600 35.24 -46.26 10.33
CA LYS A 600 35.58 -44.88 10.73
C LYS A 600 36.82 -44.43 9.95
N LYS A 601 36.93 -43.14 9.68
CA LYS A 601 38.08 -42.37 10.14
C LYS A 601 37.68 -40.92 10.41
#